data_AF-A0A816B8P0-F1
#
_entry.id   AF-A0A816B8P0-F1
#
_cell.length_a   1.000
_cell.length_b   1.000
_cell.length_c   1.000
_cell.angle_alpha   90.00
_cell.angle_beta   90.00
_cell.angle_gamma   90.00
#
_symmetry.space_group_name_H-M   'P 1'
#
loop_
_entity.id
_entity.type
_entity.pdbx_description
1 polymer ?
#
loop_
_entity_poly.entity_id
_entity_poly.type
_entity_poly.pdbx_seq_one_letter_code
_entity_poly.pdbx_strand_id
1 'polypeptide(L)'
;MFLYQLIEWSKRNKAKVIIFITIIVFLICRYEERIPSITNQINQHIFADNRNVSKPSEILLIYVYANTHSYAYGNLKYFIEEAVRENDGIDYYFILQQIEKKPINESTMPPIPKSNAFYLQHENKCFDYGTIGWFFDTYTIGHPWKQTSPAIANPVNLRKYKYFIFMNSSIRGPFFPPYFIHLVLKANLNYYWYSVFTRRINSKIKLVGCTISCEAVPHVQSYFLVTDSTGFSLISKPGTSGGTTKDGIFHCYPTKDHVSIYSEIPMSNRIIEAGYMIDCLLTKYQTIDFTKPNNRFCNANFNPYKDRGLQNTSLEPYEVVFVKSNDLVFLKDARDRARLYQKWMEDIRSLNRTSL
;
A
#
# COMPACT_ATOMS: atom_id res chain seq x y z
N MET A 1 -9.28 56.95 19.04
CA MET A 1 -8.80 57.53 20.32
C MET A 1 -7.81 56.63 21.07
N PHE A 2 -8.03 55.31 21.14
CA PHE A 2 -7.13 54.35 21.81
C PHE A 2 -5.70 54.26 21.23
N LEU A 3 -5.56 54.26 19.89
CA LEU A 3 -4.24 54.12 19.23
C LEU A 3 -3.31 55.31 19.52
N TYR A 4 -3.87 56.52 19.63
CA TYR A 4 -3.10 57.75 19.87
C TYR A 4 -2.59 57.83 21.31
N GLN A 5 -3.40 57.39 22.28
CA GLN A 5 -3.00 57.28 23.69
C GLN A 5 -1.91 56.22 23.91
N LEU A 6 -1.95 55.11 23.15
CA LEU A 6 -0.90 54.08 23.17
C LEU A 6 0.45 54.59 22.62
N ILE A 7 0.41 55.44 21.59
CA ILE A 7 1.62 56.05 21.00
C ILE A 7 2.23 57.10 21.95
N GLU A 8 1.42 57.95 22.57
CA GLU A 8 1.86 58.90 23.61
C GLU A 8 2.45 58.18 24.83
N TRP A 9 1.80 57.11 25.30
CA TRP A 9 2.28 56.30 26.42
C TRP A 9 3.61 55.59 26.12
N SER A 10 3.76 55.05 24.90
CA SER A 10 5.01 54.45 24.40
C SER A 10 6.17 55.46 24.36
N LYS A 11 5.91 56.70 23.94
CA LYS A 11 6.93 57.77 23.90
C LYS A 11 7.46 58.15 25.28
N ARG A 12 6.62 58.13 26.33
CA ARG A 12 7.02 58.47 27.71
C ARG A 12 7.68 57.32 28.47
N ASN A 13 7.43 56.08 28.06
CA ASN A 13 7.90 54.88 28.77
C ASN A 13 8.77 53.97 27.91
N LYS A 14 9.60 54.54 27.02
CA LYS A 14 10.45 53.78 26.08
C LYS A 14 11.24 52.65 26.74
N ALA A 15 11.82 52.89 27.92
CA ALA A 15 12.57 51.87 28.65
C ALA A 15 11.68 50.68 29.07
N LYS A 16 10.44 50.92 29.51
CA LYS A 16 9.50 49.87 29.93
C LYS A 16 8.94 49.09 28.74
N VAL A 17 8.71 49.76 27.60
CA VAL A 17 8.28 49.12 26.35
C VAL A 17 9.39 48.22 25.80
N ILE A 18 10.64 48.68 25.82
CA ILE A 18 11.79 47.86 25.41
C ILE A 18 11.91 46.64 26.33
N ILE A 19 11.87 46.81 27.65
CA ILE A 19 11.92 45.69 28.60
C ILE A 19 10.78 44.69 28.35
N PHE A 20 9.56 45.16 28.11
CA PHE A 20 8.41 44.30 27.84
C PHE A 20 8.56 43.51 26.53
N ILE A 21 9.04 44.15 25.46
CA ILE A 21 9.34 43.46 24.18
C ILE A 21 10.49 42.47 24.36
N THR A 22 11.55 42.82 25.09
CA THR A 22 12.66 41.91 25.36
C THR A 22 12.21 40.71 26.19
N ILE A 23 11.32 40.91 27.18
CA ILE A 23 10.73 39.80 27.95
C ILE A 23 9.86 38.92 27.05
N ILE A 24 9.03 39.49 26.17
CA ILE A 24 8.23 38.70 25.22
C ILE A 24 9.12 37.91 24.27
N VAL A 25 10.13 38.53 23.68
CA VAL A 25 11.08 37.84 22.80
C VAL A 25 11.84 36.76 23.55
N PHE A 26 12.29 37.02 24.78
CA PHE A 26 12.97 36.03 25.62
C PHE A 26 12.04 34.88 26.03
N LEU A 27 10.78 35.16 26.31
CA LEU A 27 9.76 34.14 26.59
C LEU A 27 9.42 33.32 25.33
N ILE A 28 9.35 33.93 24.15
CA ILE A 28 9.14 33.23 22.86
C ILE A 28 10.35 32.35 22.54
N CYS A 29 11.57 32.87 22.66
CA CYS A 29 12.80 32.09 22.44
C CYS A 29 12.93 30.94 23.46
N ARG A 30 12.59 31.15 24.74
CA ARG A 30 12.55 30.07 25.74
C ARG A 30 11.39 29.09 25.53
N TYR A 31 10.33 29.50 24.86
CA TYR A 31 9.23 28.61 24.49
C TYR A 31 9.65 27.69 23.33
N GLU A 32 10.44 28.20 22.38
CA GLU A 32 11.04 27.38 21.31
C GLU A 32 12.09 26.38 21.85
N GLU A 33 12.92 26.77 22.83
CA GLU A 33 13.87 25.85 23.50
C GLU A 33 13.19 24.75 24.35
N ARG A 34 11.90 24.92 24.68
CA ARG A 34 11.10 23.95 25.44
C ARG A 34 10.24 23.03 24.59
N ILE A 35 10.28 23.14 23.27
CA ILE A 35 9.73 22.10 22.40
C ILE A 35 10.76 20.97 22.42
N PRO A 36 10.49 19.82 23.09
CA PRO A 36 11.34 18.65 22.93
C PRO A 36 11.41 18.35 21.44
N SER A 37 12.58 17.99 20.89
CA SER A 37 12.68 17.71 19.46
C SER A 37 11.58 16.73 19.05
N ILE A 38 10.60 17.23 18.31
CA ILE A 38 9.39 16.50 17.93
C ILE A 38 9.80 15.22 17.19
N THR A 39 10.96 15.22 16.55
CA THR A 39 11.56 14.09 15.86
C THR A 39 11.98 12.92 16.75
N ASN A 40 12.42 13.15 17.99
CA ASN A 40 12.70 12.05 18.93
C ASN A 40 11.40 11.44 19.48
N GLN A 41 10.36 12.26 19.66
CA GLN A 41 9.01 11.76 19.98
C GLN A 41 8.35 11.06 18.80
N ILE A 42 8.57 11.48 17.55
CA ILE A 42 8.08 10.79 16.34
C ILE A 42 8.65 9.36 16.27
N ASN A 43 9.96 9.16 16.50
CA ASN A 43 10.55 7.82 16.44
C ASN A 43 10.17 6.92 17.62
N GLN A 44 9.92 7.50 18.81
CA GLN A 44 9.51 6.72 19.98
C GLN A 44 7.98 6.50 20.05
N HIS A 45 7.14 7.49 19.75
CA HIS A 45 5.67 7.35 19.83
C HIS A 45 5.01 6.76 18.57
N ILE A 46 5.63 6.78 17.39
CA ILE A 46 5.12 5.96 16.27
C ILE A 46 5.24 4.46 16.59
N PHE A 47 6.13 4.05 17.51
CA PHE A 47 6.52 2.64 17.66
C PHE A 47 6.61 2.12 19.11
N ALA A 48 6.26 2.90 20.13
CA ALA A 48 6.25 2.44 21.51
C ALA A 48 5.03 2.96 22.29
N ASP A 49 3.84 2.41 22.01
CA ASP A 49 2.91 2.05 23.09
C ASP A 49 1.77 1.15 22.57
N ASN A 50 1.98 -0.18 22.65
CA ASN A 50 0.96 -1.24 22.77
C ASN A 50 1.65 -2.62 22.75
N ARG A 51 2.71 -2.82 23.54
CA ARG A 51 3.51 -4.05 23.49
C ARG A 51 2.86 -5.29 24.12
N ASN A 52 1.61 -5.24 24.58
CA ASN A 52 1.05 -6.33 25.39
C ASN A 52 -0.29 -6.91 24.93
N VAL A 53 -0.80 -6.57 23.74
CA VAL A 53 -1.92 -7.31 23.14
C VAL A 53 -1.57 -7.63 21.70
N SER A 54 -1.21 -8.89 21.42
CA SER A 54 -1.04 -9.35 20.04
C SER A 54 -2.38 -9.22 19.33
N LYS A 55 -2.46 -8.30 18.37
CA LYS A 55 -3.63 -8.21 17.49
C LYS A 55 -3.68 -9.51 16.68
N PRO A 56 -4.79 -10.27 16.69
CA PRO A 56 -4.89 -11.45 15.86
C PRO A 56 -4.71 -11.07 14.38
N SER A 57 -3.93 -11.86 13.64
CA SER A 57 -3.74 -11.64 12.20
C SER A 57 -5.05 -11.86 11.45
N GLU A 58 -5.67 -10.76 11.00
CA GLU A 58 -6.90 -10.77 10.21
C GLU A 58 -6.64 -10.51 8.71
N ILE A 59 -5.39 -10.28 8.33
CA ILE A 59 -5.00 -9.94 6.97
C ILE A 59 -3.92 -10.92 6.47
N LEU A 60 -4.12 -11.47 5.28
CA LEU A 60 -3.09 -12.20 4.55
C LEU A 60 -2.54 -11.31 3.45
N LEU A 61 -1.22 -11.08 3.45
CA LEU A 61 -0.54 -10.39 2.36
C LEU A 61 0.39 -11.35 1.63
N ILE A 62 0.20 -11.49 0.33
CA ILE A 62 1.09 -12.24 -0.55
C ILE A 62 1.79 -11.27 -1.48
N TYR A 63 3.12 -11.22 -1.36
CA TYR A 63 4.00 -10.42 -2.19
C TYR A 63 4.75 -11.33 -3.16
N VAL A 64 4.53 -11.17 -4.47
CA VAL A 64 5.26 -11.91 -5.50
C VAL A 64 6.51 -11.12 -5.91
N TYR A 65 7.68 -11.64 -5.55
CA TYR A 65 8.97 -11.03 -5.89
C TYR A 65 9.64 -11.75 -7.04
N ALA A 66 9.97 -11.00 -8.09
CA ALA A 66 10.79 -11.48 -9.20
C ALA A 66 11.87 -10.45 -9.53
N ASN A 67 13.14 -10.83 -9.49
CA ASN A 67 14.25 -9.95 -9.84
C ASN A 67 14.40 -9.79 -11.37
N THR A 68 13.39 -9.23 -12.01
CA THR A 68 13.24 -9.17 -13.48
C THR A 68 13.38 -7.76 -14.06
N HIS A 69 13.59 -6.76 -13.20
CA HIS A 69 13.77 -5.36 -13.59
C HIS A 69 14.65 -4.64 -12.56
N SER A 70 15.31 -3.55 -12.97
CA SER A 70 16.35 -2.89 -12.17
C SER A 70 15.86 -2.36 -10.81
N TYR A 71 14.55 -2.09 -10.70
CA TYR A 71 13.91 -1.57 -9.48
C TYR A 71 13.41 -2.64 -8.50
N ALA A 72 13.39 -3.93 -8.87
CA ALA A 72 12.66 -4.98 -8.13
C ALA A 72 13.15 -5.15 -6.69
N TYR A 73 14.46 -5.32 -6.50
CA TYR A 73 15.06 -5.46 -5.17
C TYR A 73 14.80 -4.23 -4.31
N GLY A 74 15.02 -3.03 -4.88
CA GLY A 74 14.77 -1.79 -4.16
C GLY A 74 13.32 -1.64 -3.73
N ASN A 75 12.37 -2.09 -4.56
CA ASN A 75 10.94 -2.04 -4.27
C ASN A 75 10.60 -2.92 -3.06
N LEU A 76 11.08 -4.16 -3.07
CA LEU A 76 10.93 -5.10 -1.95
C LEU A 76 11.55 -4.54 -0.67
N LYS A 77 12.80 -4.07 -0.76
CA LYS A 77 13.53 -3.51 0.38
C LYS A 77 12.77 -2.35 1.01
N TYR A 78 12.35 -1.39 0.20
CA TYR A 78 11.60 -0.23 0.68
C TYR A 78 10.27 -0.65 1.34
N PHE A 79 9.52 -1.57 0.74
CA PHE A 79 8.27 -2.05 1.35
C PHE A 79 8.50 -2.72 2.71
N ILE A 80 9.52 -3.58 2.83
CA ILE A 80 9.86 -4.23 4.10
C ILE A 80 10.25 -3.19 5.16
N GLU A 81 11.13 -2.25 4.80
CA GLU A 81 11.61 -1.22 5.73
C GLU A 81 10.48 -0.27 6.19
N GLU A 82 9.57 0.09 5.30
CA GLU A 82 8.52 1.08 5.57
C GLU A 82 7.23 0.51 6.14
N ALA A 83 6.84 -0.71 5.74
CA ALA A 83 5.48 -1.20 5.94
C ALA A 83 5.37 -2.44 6.81
N VAL A 84 6.39 -3.31 6.80
CA VAL A 84 6.31 -4.62 7.47
C VAL A 84 6.72 -4.48 8.92
N ARG A 85 5.83 -4.86 9.85
CA ARG A 85 6.06 -4.78 11.29
C ARG A 85 5.58 -6.04 12.00
N GLU A 86 6.13 -6.30 13.17
CA GLU A 86 5.57 -7.31 14.07
C GLU A 86 4.24 -6.83 14.64
N ASN A 87 3.31 -7.76 14.85
CA ASN A 87 2.04 -7.53 15.54
C ASN A 87 1.15 -6.44 14.90
N ASP A 88 1.30 -6.16 13.61
CA ASP A 88 0.46 -5.21 12.87
C ASP A 88 -0.86 -5.83 12.36
N GLY A 89 -1.09 -7.11 12.66
CA GLY A 89 -2.29 -7.86 12.27
C GLY A 89 -2.24 -8.40 10.83
N ILE A 90 -1.06 -8.42 10.19
CA ILE A 90 -0.84 -9.04 8.89
C ILE A 90 0.07 -10.26 9.02
N ASP A 91 -0.27 -11.34 8.33
CA ASP A 91 0.68 -12.41 8.00
C ASP A 91 1.23 -12.17 6.58
N TYR A 92 2.54 -11.99 6.49
CA TYR A 92 3.26 -11.64 5.27
C TYR A 92 3.93 -12.86 4.65
N TYR A 93 3.64 -13.13 3.37
CA TYR A 93 4.32 -14.15 2.60
C TYR A 93 4.99 -13.54 1.37
N PHE A 94 6.31 -13.53 1.35
CA PHE A 94 7.14 -13.06 0.25
C PHE A 94 7.57 -14.25 -0.59
N ILE A 95 6.95 -14.41 -1.75
CA ILE A 95 7.26 -15.50 -2.69
C ILE A 95 8.40 -15.06 -3.60
N LEU A 96 9.56 -15.67 -3.41
CA LEU A 96 10.80 -15.45 -4.14
C LEU A 96 10.81 -16.30 -5.41
N GLN A 97 10.48 -15.68 -6.55
CA GLN A 97 10.53 -16.34 -7.85
C GLN A 97 11.98 -16.53 -8.31
N GLN A 98 12.35 -17.79 -8.52
CA GLN A 98 13.65 -18.19 -9.02
C GLN A 98 13.91 -17.67 -10.44
N ILE A 99 15.11 -17.16 -10.69
CA ILE A 99 15.54 -16.79 -12.03
C ILE A 99 16.45 -17.90 -12.54
N GLU A 100 16.20 -18.39 -13.77
CA GLU A 100 16.97 -19.52 -14.35
C GLU A 100 16.98 -20.78 -13.46
N LYS A 101 15.88 -21.05 -12.74
CA LYS A 101 15.75 -22.16 -11.77
C LYS A 101 16.80 -22.13 -10.64
N LYS A 102 17.38 -20.97 -10.35
CA LYS A 102 18.30 -20.78 -9.23
C LYS A 102 17.54 -20.26 -8.00
N PRO A 103 17.63 -20.94 -6.84
CA PRO A 103 17.05 -20.45 -5.60
C PRO A 103 17.67 -19.09 -5.23
N ILE A 104 16.85 -18.22 -4.65
CA ILE A 104 17.32 -16.93 -4.18
C ILE A 104 17.91 -17.13 -2.79
N ASN A 105 19.14 -16.69 -2.59
CA ASN A 105 19.77 -16.72 -1.26
C ASN A 105 19.07 -15.69 -0.34
N GLU A 106 18.29 -16.19 0.61
CA GLU A 106 17.52 -15.38 1.56
C GLU A 106 18.40 -14.47 2.44
N SER A 107 19.66 -14.82 2.67
CA SER A 107 20.59 -13.94 3.40
C SER A 107 20.93 -12.64 2.67
N THR A 108 20.64 -12.57 1.36
CA THR A 108 20.78 -11.33 0.57
C THR A 108 19.49 -10.52 0.51
N MET A 109 18.38 -11.06 1.03
CA MET A 109 17.10 -10.37 1.09
C MET A 109 17.05 -9.43 2.32
N PRO A 110 16.20 -8.38 2.28
CA PRO A 110 15.99 -7.52 3.44
C PRO A 110 15.53 -8.33 4.67
N PRO A 111 15.95 -7.97 5.89
CA PRO A 111 15.51 -8.70 7.08
C PRO A 111 14.00 -8.51 7.29
N ILE A 112 13.30 -9.61 7.56
CA ILE A 112 11.87 -9.61 7.88
C ILE A 112 11.63 -10.06 9.33
N PRO A 113 10.55 -9.61 9.98
CA PRO A 113 10.22 -10.07 11.32
C PRO A 113 9.82 -11.55 11.33
N LYS A 114 10.34 -12.32 12.30
CA LYS A 114 10.18 -13.78 12.32
C LYS A 114 8.82 -14.26 12.83
N SER A 115 8.06 -13.37 13.47
CA SER A 115 6.79 -13.71 14.11
C SER A 115 5.62 -13.82 13.12
N ASN A 116 5.61 -13.00 12.08
CA ASN A 116 4.50 -12.90 11.13
C ASN A 116 4.91 -12.69 9.66
N ALA A 117 6.19 -12.84 9.30
CA ALA A 117 6.65 -12.71 7.93
C ALA A 117 7.55 -13.88 7.49
N PHE A 118 7.37 -14.32 6.25
CA PHE A 118 8.04 -15.52 5.72
C PHE A 118 8.52 -15.31 4.28
N TYR A 119 9.72 -15.81 3.97
CA TYR A 119 10.18 -16.02 2.60
C TYR A 119 9.82 -17.43 2.12
N LEU A 120 9.33 -17.53 0.89
CA LEU A 120 9.01 -18.81 0.24
C LEU A 120 9.68 -18.87 -1.13
N GLN A 121 10.43 -19.93 -1.41
CA GLN A 121 11.03 -20.14 -2.72
C GLN A 121 10.00 -20.69 -3.72
N HIS A 122 10.01 -20.17 -4.94
CA HIS A 122 9.16 -20.67 -6.02
C HIS A 122 9.93 -20.79 -7.32
N GLU A 123 9.77 -21.90 -8.05
CA GLU A 123 10.51 -22.20 -9.29
C GLU A 123 10.17 -21.28 -10.48
N ASN A 124 9.41 -20.21 -10.26
CA ASN A 124 9.02 -19.21 -11.25
C ASN A 124 8.27 -19.81 -12.44
N LYS A 125 7.44 -20.81 -12.15
CA LYS A 125 6.33 -21.20 -13.01
C LYS A 125 5.12 -20.35 -12.62
N CYS A 126 4.09 -20.26 -13.48
CA CYS A 126 2.82 -19.60 -13.15
C CYS A 126 2.98 -18.11 -12.79
N PHE A 127 2.90 -17.21 -13.78
CA PHE A 127 3.15 -15.78 -13.56
C PHE A 127 2.15 -15.14 -12.58
N ASP A 128 2.63 -14.21 -11.74
CA ASP A 128 1.86 -13.35 -10.82
C ASP A 128 0.73 -14.10 -10.07
N TYR A 129 -0.53 -13.99 -10.52
CA TYR A 129 -1.67 -14.64 -9.88
C TYR A 129 -1.65 -16.16 -9.94
N GLY A 130 -0.97 -16.74 -10.91
CA GLY A 130 -0.70 -18.18 -10.92
C GLY A 130 0.22 -18.60 -9.78
N THR A 131 1.20 -17.76 -9.40
CA THR A 131 2.06 -18.00 -8.23
C THR A 131 1.25 -17.90 -6.93
N ILE A 132 0.29 -16.96 -6.87
CA ILE A 132 -0.64 -16.89 -5.73
C ILE A 132 -1.53 -18.14 -5.65
N GLY A 133 -2.00 -18.65 -6.79
CA GLY A 133 -2.74 -19.93 -6.85
C GLY A 133 -1.91 -21.11 -6.36
N TRP A 134 -0.65 -21.21 -6.80
CA TRP A 134 0.29 -22.20 -6.29
C TRP A 134 0.45 -22.11 -4.76
N PHE A 135 0.54 -20.89 -4.21
CA PHE A 135 0.61 -20.71 -2.76
C PHE A 135 -0.64 -21.26 -2.07
N PHE A 136 -1.84 -20.96 -2.58
CA PHE A 136 -3.09 -21.49 -2.03
C PHE A 136 -3.14 -23.02 -2.05
N ASP A 137 -2.73 -23.62 -3.15
CA ASP A 137 -2.74 -25.07 -3.31
C ASP A 137 -1.71 -25.78 -2.43
N THR A 138 -0.56 -25.15 -2.21
CA THR A 138 0.60 -25.78 -1.57
C THR A 138 0.64 -25.55 -0.06
N TYR A 139 0.20 -24.37 0.40
CA TYR A 139 0.43 -23.93 1.79
C TYR A 139 -0.84 -23.72 2.61
N THR A 140 -2.03 -23.87 2.03
CA THR A 140 -3.25 -23.38 2.68
C THR A 140 -4.34 -24.43 2.83
N ILE A 141 -5.19 -24.23 3.83
CA ILE A 141 -6.45 -24.94 4.04
C ILE A 141 -7.61 -23.95 4.12
N GLY A 142 -8.83 -24.46 3.97
CA GLY A 142 -10.04 -23.64 4.12
C GLY A 142 -10.38 -22.76 2.93
N HIS A 143 -9.83 -23.08 1.75
CA HIS A 143 -10.21 -22.43 0.49
C HIS A 143 -11.72 -22.63 0.22
N PRO A 144 -12.45 -21.58 -0.22
CA PRO A 144 -13.92 -21.62 -0.31
C PRO A 144 -14.47 -22.60 -1.36
N TRP A 145 -13.68 -22.93 -2.39
CA TRP A 145 -14.12 -23.73 -3.54
C TRP A 145 -13.27 -24.98 -3.80
N LYS A 146 -12.25 -25.23 -2.97
CA LYS A 146 -11.31 -26.33 -3.18
C LYS A 146 -10.98 -26.94 -1.83
N GLN A 147 -11.11 -28.24 -1.72
CA GLN A 147 -10.54 -28.93 -0.58
C GLN A 147 -9.04 -29.07 -0.83
N THR A 148 -8.25 -28.41 0.00
CA THR A 148 -6.79 -28.51 -0.02
C THR A 148 -6.35 -29.36 1.17
N SER A 149 -5.43 -30.28 0.93
CA SER A 149 -4.79 -31.11 1.96
C SER A 149 -3.28 -31.03 1.77
N PRO A 150 -2.68 -29.87 2.05
CA PRO A 150 -1.26 -29.65 1.83
C PRO A 150 -0.42 -30.57 2.72
N ALA A 151 0.66 -31.13 2.19
CA ALA A 151 1.57 -32.04 2.89
C ALA A 151 2.53 -31.32 3.86
N ILE A 152 2.11 -30.21 4.45
CA ILE A 152 2.92 -29.40 5.37
C ILE A 152 2.33 -29.47 6.78
N ALA A 153 3.20 -29.45 7.79
CA ALA A 153 2.79 -29.65 9.19
C ALA A 153 1.82 -28.57 9.70
N ASN A 154 1.97 -27.33 9.26
CA ASN A 154 1.20 -26.18 9.74
C ASN A 154 0.66 -25.35 8.56
N PRO A 155 -0.44 -25.78 7.91
CA PRO A 155 -0.99 -25.03 6.80
C PRO A 155 -1.67 -23.75 7.25
N VAL A 156 -1.64 -22.76 6.37
CA VAL A 156 -2.29 -21.47 6.58
C VAL A 156 -3.80 -21.64 6.42
N ASN A 157 -4.57 -21.42 7.48
CA ASN A 157 -6.02 -21.47 7.41
C ASN A 157 -6.59 -20.17 6.84
N LEU A 158 -7.07 -20.18 5.60
CA LEU A 158 -7.61 -19.00 4.93
C LEU A 158 -8.85 -18.42 5.61
N ARG A 159 -9.60 -19.23 6.38
CA ARG A 159 -10.82 -18.80 7.07
C ARG A 159 -10.58 -17.82 8.21
N LYS A 160 -9.34 -17.69 8.69
CA LYS A 160 -9.00 -16.73 9.76
C LYS A 160 -8.89 -15.29 9.24
N TYR A 161 -8.66 -15.11 7.94
CA TYR A 161 -8.44 -13.79 7.38
C TYR A 161 -9.75 -13.14 6.95
N LYS A 162 -9.90 -11.89 7.36
CA LYS A 162 -10.96 -10.99 6.92
C LYS A 162 -10.61 -10.33 5.59
N TYR A 163 -9.33 -10.00 5.39
CA TYR A 163 -8.84 -9.32 4.19
C TYR A 163 -7.65 -10.05 3.55
N PHE A 164 -7.56 -9.92 2.24
CA PHE A 164 -6.49 -10.49 1.41
C PHE A 164 -5.87 -9.37 0.60
N ILE A 165 -4.54 -9.25 0.64
CA ILE A 165 -3.76 -8.28 -0.13
C ILE A 165 -2.84 -9.05 -1.06
N PHE A 166 -2.91 -8.73 -2.35
CA PHE A 166 -2.00 -9.27 -3.36
C PHE A 166 -1.20 -8.13 -3.98
N MET A 167 0.12 -8.27 -4.02
CA MET A 167 1.01 -7.29 -4.60
C MET A 167 2.24 -7.95 -5.22
N ASN A 168 2.92 -7.25 -6.12
CA ASN A 168 4.14 -7.77 -6.76
C ASN A 168 5.29 -6.76 -6.74
N SER A 169 6.48 -7.21 -7.16
CA SER A 169 7.70 -6.40 -7.15
C SER A 169 7.74 -5.23 -8.12
N SER A 170 6.68 -4.98 -8.88
CA SER A 170 6.63 -3.88 -9.85
C SER A 170 6.21 -2.53 -9.25
N ILE A 171 5.99 -2.42 -7.93
CA ILE A 171 5.58 -1.17 -7.28
C ILE A 171 6.51 -0.69 -6.18
N ARG A 172 6.51 0.62 -5.93
CA ARG A 172 7.18 1.28 -4.80
C ARG A 172 6.15 1.92 -3.89
N GLY A 173 6.31 1.73 -2.58
CA GLY A 173 5.44 2.31 -1.55
C GLY A 173 5.53 1.50 -0.25
N PRO A 174 4.77 1.89 0.79
CA PRO A 174 3.75 2.94 0.77
C PRO A 174 4.32 4.36 0.85
N PHE A 175 3.58 5.33 0.32
CA PHE A 175 3.81 6.76 0.47
C PHE A 175 2.61 7.43 1.11
N PHE A 176 2.85 8.27 2.12
CA PHE A 176 1.82 9.07 2.78
C PHE A 176 2.28 10.51 2.93
N PRO A 177 1.37 11.49 2.76
CA PRO A 177 1.72 12.87 2.98
C PRO A 177 1.99 13.11 4.48
N PRO A 178 2.95 13.98 4.87
CA PRO A 178 3.31 14.17 6.27
C PRO A 178 2.13 14.55 7.19
N TYR A 179 1.22 15.40 6.71
CA TYR A 179 0.05 15.82 7.49
C TYR A 179 -0.87 14.66 7.85
N PHE A 180 -0.95 13.63 7.01
CA PHE A 180 -1.77 12.46 7.28
C PHE A 180 -1.21 11.66 8.46
N ILE A 181 0.11 11.47 8.50
CA ILE A 181 0.79 10.83 9.62
C ILE A 181 0.55 11.62 10.90
N HIS A 182 0.67 12.96 10.86
CA HIS A 182 0.39 13.80 12.03
C HIS A 182 -1.06 13.67 12.52
N LEU A 183 -2.04 13.63 11.62
CA LEU A 183 -3.45 13.49 11.98
C LEU A 183 -3.74 12.13 12.62
N VAL A 184 -3.19 11.06 12.04
CA VAL A 184 -3.27 9.70 12.57
C VAL A 184 -2.73 9.63 14.00
N LEU A 185 -1.53 10.18 14.23
CA LEU A 185 -0.89 10.17 15.55
C LEU A 185 -1.67 11.01 16.56
N LYS A 186 -2.12 12.21 16.17
CA LYS A 186 -2.91 13.08 17.04
C LYS A 186 -4.25 12.46 17.45
N ALA A 187 -4.85 11.68 16.56
CA ALA A 187 -6.12 11.03 16.82
C ALA A 187 -6.00 9.76 17.69
N ASN A 188 -4.78 9.38 18.11
CA ASN A 188 -4.48 8.12 18.81
C ASN A 188 -5.11 6.90 18.12
N LEU A 189 -5.16 6.94 16.78
CA LEU A 189 -5.71 5.86 16.00
C LEU A 189 -4.60 4.86 15.71
N ASN A 190 -4.84 3.59 16.03
CA ASN A 190 -4.05 2.48 15.52
C ASN A 190 -4.28 2.38 14.00
N TYR A 191 -3.54 3.20 13.26
CA TYR A 191 -3.65 3.33 11.82
C TYR A 191 -2.47 2.64 11.17
N TYR A 192 -2.78 1.67 10.32
CA TYR A 192 -1.79 0.98 9.51
C TYR A 192 -1.92 1.40 8.05
N TRP A 193 -0.83 1.29 7.29
CA TRP A 193 -0.80 1.69 5.88
C TRP A 193 -1.93 1.05 5.07
N TYR A 194 -2.28 -0.20 5.36
CA TYR A 194 -3.32 -0.96 4.65
C TYR A 194 -4.74 -0.49 4.96
N SER A 195 -4.91 0.35 5.99
CA SER A 195 -6.24 0.78 6.42
C SER A 195 -6.89 1.77 5.45
N VAL A 196 -6.12 2.49 4.62
CA VAL A 196 -6.67 3.27 3.49
C VAL A 196 -7.44 2.40 2.49
N PHE A 197 -7.07 1.12 2.35
CA PHE A 197 -7.72 0.18 1.44
C PHE A 197 -8.84 -0.60 2.12
N THR A 198 -8.55 -1.21 3.28
CA THR A 198 -9.52 -2.08 3.97
C THR A 198 -10.75 -1.32 4.46
N ARG A 199 -10.64 -0.03 4.79
CA ARG A 199 -11.78 0.82 5.18
C ARG A 199 -12.73 1.14 4.02
N ARG A 200 -12.28 1.00 2.76
CA ARG A 200 -13.12 1.17 1.58
C ARG A 200 -13.99 -0.04 1.31
N ILE A 201 -13.55 -1.22 1.75
CA ILE A 201 -14.32 -2.45 1.64
C ILE A 201 -15.51 -2.40 2.61
N ASN A 202 -16.70 -2.64 2.09
CA ASN A 202 -17.95 -2.55 2.85
C ASN A 202 -18.99 -3.54 2.28
N SER A 203 -20.28 -3.35 2.58
CA SER A 203 -21.34 -4.23 2.07
C SER A 203 -21.48 -4.20 0.54
N LYS A 204 -21.07 -3.11 -0.12
CA LYS A 204 -21.13 -2.94 -1.57
C LYS A 204 -19.77 -3.11 -2.25
N ILE A 205 -18.70 -2.54 -1.70
CA ILE A 205 -17.35 -2.57 -2.30
C ILE A 205 -16.61 -3.81 -1.82
N LYS A 206 -16.16 -4.67 -2.75
CA LYS A 206 -15.49 -5.95 -2.44
C LYS A 206 -14.08 -6.11 -3.02
N LEU A 207 -13.64 -5.17 -3.84
CA LEU A 207 -12.30 -5.17 -4.43
C LEU A 207 -11.79 -3.75 -4.55
N VAL A 208 -10.59 -3.49 -4.03
CA VAL A 208 -10.00 -2.16 -3.97
C VAL A 208 -8.55 -2.23 -4.43
N GLY A 209 -8.08 -1.26 -5.21
CA GLY A 209 -6.67 -1.13 -5.54
C GLY A 209 -6.16 0.30 -5.47
N CYS A 210 -4.93 0.50 -5.94
CA CYS A 210 -4.34 1.84 -6.05
C CYS A 210 -5.04 2.65 -7.16
N THR A 211 -5.36 1.99 -8.28
CA THR A 211 -5.97 2.60 -9.47
C THR A 211 -7.00 1.69 -10.12
N ILE A 212 -7.84 2.27 -11.00
CA ILE A 212 -8.72 1.54 -11.92
C ILE A 212 -8.27 1.81 -13.36
N SER A 213 -7.92 0.75 -14.08
CA SER A 213 -7.64 0.81 -15.51
C SER A 213 -8.93 0.76 -16.31
N CYS A 214 -8.96 1.48 -17.43
CA CYS A 214 -10.11 1.54 -18.34
C CYS A 214 -9.80 0.99 -19.74
N GLU A 215 -8.63 0.38 -19.97
CA GLU A 215 -8.16 -0.02 -21.32
C GLU A 215 -9.05 -1.05 -22.03
N ALA A 216 -9.81 -1.86 -21.28
CA ALA A 216 -10.76 -2.82 -21.82
C ALA A 216 -12.14 -2.62 -21.18
N VAL A 217 -12.19 -2.79 -19.87
CA VAL A 217 -13.32 -2.50 -18.98
C VAL A 217 -12.73 -1.94 -17.68
N PRO A 218 -13.51 -1.26 -16.82
CA PRO A 218 -13.01 -0.77 -15.55
C PRO A 218 -12.57 -1.94 -14.67
N HIS A 219 -11.28 -2.01 -14.33
CA HIS A 219 -10.74 -3.05 -13.46
C HIS A 219 -9.66 -2.54 -12.52
N VAL A 220 -9.62 -3.12 -11.33
CA VAL A 220 -8.51 -2.98 -10.39
C VAL A 220 -7.28 -3.70 -10.96
N GLN A 221 -6.13 -3.05 -10.84
CA GLN A 221 -4.91 -3.48 -11.53
C GLN A 221 -4.10 -4.51 -10.74
N SER A 222 -3.40 -5.39 -11.46
CA SER A 222 -2.81 -6.60 -10.87
C SER A 222 -1.67 -6.38 -9.87
N TYR A 223 -1.03 -5.22 -9.97
CA TYR A 223 0.17 -4.93 -9.20
C TYR A 223 -0.12 -4.73 -7.70
N PHE A 224 -1.36 -4.37 -7.35
CA PHE A 224 -1.80 -4.20 -5.97
C PHE A 224 -3.34 -4.26 -5.89
N LEU A 225 -3.88 -5.17 -5.09
CA LEU A 225 -5.29 -5.21 -4.75
C LEU A 225 -5.55 -5.68 -3.32
N VAL A 226 -6.72 -5.33 -2.81
CA VAL A 226 -7.25 -5.73 -1.51
C VAL A 226 -8.69 -6.20 -1.68
N THR A 227 -9.06 -7.31 -1.05
CA THR A 227 -10.42 -7.85 -1.03
C THR A 227 -10.77 -8.39 0.36
N ASP A 228 -12.06 -8.51 0.69
CA ASP A 228 -12.50 -9.24 1.90
C ASP A 228 -12.73 -10.72 1.60
N SER A 229 -13.12 -11.50 2.61
CA SER A 229 -13.44 -12.92 2.44
C SER A 229 -14.57 -13.19 1.44
N THR A 230 -15.54 -12.29 1.30
CA THR A 230 -16.61 -12.41 0.29
C THR A 230 -16.05 -12.20 -1.12
N GLY A 231 -15.31 -11.12 -1.35
CA GLY A 231 -14.69 -10.85 -2.64
C GLY A 231 -13.65 -11.91 -3.00
N PHE A 232 -12.84 -12.36 -2.05
CA PHE A 232 -11.91 -13.49 -2.21
C PHE A 232 -12.65 -14.75 -2.66
N SER A 233 -13.77 -15.11 -2.02
CA SER A 233 -14.60 -16.23 -2.45
C SER A 233 -15.04 -16.07 -3.91
N LEU A 234 -15.56 -14.90 -4.30
CA LEU A 234 -16.01 -14.67 -5.68
C LEU A 234 -14.89 -14.80 -6.72
N ILE A 235 -13.72 -14.21 -6.48
CA ILE A 235 -12.60 -14.28 -7.42
C ILE A 235 -11.96 -15.68 -7.45
N SER A 236 -12.00 -16.42 -6.34
CA SER A 236 -11.44 -17.78 -6.25
C SER A 236 -12.34 -18.88 -6.81
N LYS A 237 -13.55 -18.54 -7.28
CA LYS A 237 -14.49 -19.52 -7.84
C LYS A 237 -13.94 -20.14 -9.13
N PRO A 238 -13.91 -21.48 -9.29
CA PRO A 238 -13.57 -22.10 -10.57
C PRO A 238 -14.58 -21.77 -11.68
N GLY A 239 -14.21 -22.01 -12.94
CA GLY A 239 -15.07 -21.78 -14.11
C GLY A 239 -14.71 -20.52 -14.90
N THR A 240 -15.50 -20.24 -15.95
CA THR A 240 -15.21 -19.23 -16.99
C THR A 240 -15.87 -17.87 -16.77
N SER A 241 -16.66 -17.69 -15.70
CA SER A 241 -17.34 -16.42 -15.40
C SER A 241 -16.34 -15.26 -15.36
N GLY A 242 -16.66 -14.16 -16.04
CA GLY A 242 -15.78 -13.00 -16.19
C GLY A 242 -14.68 -13.14 -17.26
N GLY A 243 -14.66 -14.20 -18.07
CA GLY A 243 -13.74 -14.36 -19.21
C GLY A 243 -12.50 -15.23 -18.97
N THR A 244 -12.53 -16.10 -17.96
CA THR A 244 -11.40 -16.99 -17.60
C THR A 244 -11.44 -18.35 -18.31
N THR A 245 -10.35 -19.12 -18.24
CA THR A 245 -10.40 -20.56 -18.54
C THR A 245 -11.27 -21.29 -17.49
N LYS A 246 -11.63 -22.56 -17.73
CA LYS A 246 -12.35 -23.38 -16.73
C LYS A 246 -11.62 -23.45 -15.38
N ASP A 247 -10.31 -23.20 -15.40
CA ASP A 247 -9.40 -23.34 -14.28
C ASP A 247 -9.39 -22.13 -13.33
N GLY A 248 -10.05 -21.03 -13.69
CA GLY A 248 -10.27 -19.85 -12.83
C GLY A 248 -9.08 -18.88 -12.74
N ILE A 249 -9.27 -17.79 -11.98
CA ILE A 249 -8.38 -16.61 -11.95
C ILE A 249 -6.97 -16.90 -11.46
N PHE A 250 -6.81 -17.84 -10.53
CA PHE A 250 -5.51 -18.19 -9.93
C PHE A 250 -4.84 -19.38 -10.64
N HIS A 251 -5.24 -19.69 -11.87
CA HIS A 251 -4.63 -20.76 -12.64
C HIS A 251 -3.17 -20.46 -13.01
N CYS A 252 -2.41 -21.50 -13.33
CA CYS A 252 -1.03 -21.38 -13.77
C CYS A 252 -0.93 -20.83 -15.20
N TYR A 253 -0.68 -19.54 -15.32
CA TYR A 253 -0.52 -18.90 -16.64
C TYR A 253 0.95 -18.83 -17.09
N PRO A 254 1.25 -19.14 -18.37
CA PRO A 254 2.62 -19.18 -18.87
C PRO A 254 3.19 -17.81 -19.25
N THR A 255 2.37 -16.76 -19.35
CA THR A 255 2.79 -15.41 -19.77
C THR A 255 2.08 -14.33 -18.96
N LYS A 256 2.68 -13.12 -18.89
CA LYS A 256 2.07 -11.94 -18.26
C LYS A 256 0.80 -11.49 -18.97
N ASP A 257 0.72 -11.64 -20.29
CA ASP A 257 -0.47 -11.29 -21.05
C ASP A 257 -1.66 -12.20 -20.69
N HIS A 258 -1.41 -13.49 -20.51
CA HIS A 258 -2.43 -14.42 -20.01
C HIS A 258 -2.93 -14.05 -18.61
N VAL A 259 -2.03 -13.65 -17.70
CA VAL A 259 -2.45 -13.14 -16.38
C VAL A 259 -3.33 -11.90 -16.53
N SER A 260 -2.99 -10.99 -17.44
CA SER A 260 -3.75 -9.74 -17.63
C SER A 260 -5.17 -10.02 -18.14
N ILE A 261 -5.29 -10.91 -19.13
CA ILE A 261 -6.56 -11.26 -19.77
C ILE A 261 -7.42 -12.20 -18.90
N TYR A 262 -6.81 -13.19 -18.26
CA TYR A 262 -7.51 -14.27 -17.56
C TYR A 262 -7.52 -14.13 -16.03
N SER A 263 -6.79 -13.18 -15.45
CA SER A 263 -6.82 -12.91 -14.02
C SER A 263 -7.20 -11.46 -13.71
N GLU A 264 -6.41 -10.48 -14.15
CA GLU A 264 -6.58 -9.05 -13.77
C GLU A 264 -7.96 -8.50 -14.16
N ILE A 265 -8.33 -8.60 -15.43
CA ILE A 265 -9.64 -8.13 -15.92
C ILE A 265 -10.79 -8.95 -15.30
N PRO A 266 -10.76 -10.30 -15.32
CA PRO A 266 -11.85 -11.12 -14.80
C PRO A 266 -12.10 -10.97 -13.30
N MET A 267 -11.09 -10.63 -12.48
CA MET A 267 -11.27 -10.36 -11.05
C MET A 267 -12.33 -9.28 -10.83
N SER A 268 -12.19 -8.15 -11.51
CA SER A 268 -13.14 -7.03 -11.37
C SER A 268 -14.50 -7.37 -11.97
N ASN A 269 -14.52 -8.06 -13.11
CA ASN A 269 -15.78 -8.49 -13.74
C ASN A 269 -16.60 -9.40 -12.83
N ARG A 270 -15.98 -10.39 -12.16
CA ARG A 270 -16.70 -11.29 -11.26
C ARG A 270 -17.32 -10.57 -10.07
N ILE A 271 -16.63 -9.57 -9.54
CA ILE A 271 -17.15 -8.72 -8.46
C ILE A 271 -18.37 -7.93 -8.95
N ILE A 272 -18.26 -7.29 -10.12
CA ILE A 272 -19.32 -6.49 -10.72
C ILE A 272 -20.53 -7.35 -11.11
N GLU A 273 -20.32 -8.52 -11.73
CA GLU A 273 -21.36 -9.47 -12.13
C GLU A 273 -22.10 -10.06 -10.92
N ALA A 274 -21.43 -10.18 -9.77
CA ALA A 274 -22.06 -10.58 -8.52
C ALA A 274 -22.88 -9.46 -7.84
N GLY A 275 -22.99 -8.29 -8.47
CA GLY A 275 -23.74 -7.14 -7.97
C GLY A 275 -22.97 -6.27 -6.97
N TYR A 276 -21.67 -6.50 -6.80
CA TYR A 276 -20.79 -5.70 -5.95
C TYR A 276 -20.02 -4.63 -6.76
N MET A 277 -19.39 -3.71 -6.05
CA MET A 277 -18.61 -2.62 -6.63
C MET A 277 -17.10 -2.85 -6.44
N ILE A 278 -16.32 -2.22 -7.32
CA ILE A 278 -14.87 -2.03 -7.20
C ILE A 278 -14.57 -0.58 -6.85
N ASP A 279 -13.44 -0.31 -6.20
CA ASP A 279 -13.00 1.05 -5.84
C ASP A 279 -11.47 1.20 -5.94
N CYS A 280 -10.97 2.42 -5.88
CA CYS A 280 -9.53 2.69 -5.76
C CYS A 280 -9.23 3.97 -4.98
N LEU A 281 -7.95 4.33 -4.88
CA LEU A 281 -7.53 5.54 -4.18
C LEU A 281 -7.63 6.82 -5.01
N LEU A 282 -7.71 6.72 -6.34
CA LEU A 282 -7.79 7.89 -7.21
C LEU A 282 -9.02 8.74 -6.89
N THR A 283 -8.78 10.04 -6.69
CA THR A 283 -9.84 11.04 -6.43
C THR A 283 -10.87 11.05 -7.55
N LYS A 284 -10.42 10.89 -8.80
CA LYS A 284 -11.26 10.86 -9.99
C LYS A 284 -12.37 9.80 -9.95
N TYR A 285 -12.11 8.65 -9.33
CA TYR A 285 -13.04 7.52 -9.33
C TYR A 285 -13.78 7.34 -8.01
N GLN A 286 -13.57 8.26 -7.06
CA GLN A 286 -14.34 8.24 -5.83
C GLN A 286 -15.83 8.33 -6.17
N THR A 287 -16.63 7.44 -5.58
CA THR A 287 -18.10 7.37 -5.74
C THR A 287 -18.63 6.90 -7.10
N ILE A 288 -17.77 6.54 -8.06
CA ILE A 288 -18.22 6.00 -9.35
C ILE A 288 -18.73 4.57 -9.21
N ASP A 289 -19.95 4.33 -9.68
CA ASP A 289 -20.55 2.99 -9.70
C ASP A 289 -20.31 2.28 -11.03
N PHE A 290 -19.26 1.47 -11.09
CA PHE A 290 -18.89 0.70 -12.29
C PHE A 290 -19.84 -0.46 -12.61
N THR A 291 -20.84 -0.74 -11.76
CA THR A 291 -21.92 -1.68 -12.13
C THR A 291 -22.84 -1.07 -13.20
N LYS A 292 -22.90 0.27 -13.29
CA LYS A 292 -23.73 0.97 -14.28
C LYS A 292 -23.08 0.95 -15.66
N PRO A 293 -23.81 0.57 -16.72
CA PRO A 293 -23.28 0.52 -18.09
C PRO A 293 -22.61 1.82 -18.55
N ASN A 294 -23.17 2.97 -18.21
CA ASN A 294 -22.62 4.28 -18.60
C ASN A 294 -21.25 4.58 -18.00
N ASN A 295 -20.90 3.92 -16.88
CA ASN A 295 -19.61 4.10 -16.22
C ASN A 295 -18.55 3.08 -16.70
N ARG A 296 -18.93 2.13 -17.58
CA ARG A 296 -18.00 1.12 -18.11
C ARG A 296 -17.02 1.70 -19.14
N PHE A 297 -17.37 2.81 -19.78
CA PHE A 297 -16.45 3.57 -20.62
C PHE A 297 -15.85 4.70 -19.77
N CYS A 298 -14.65 4.47 -19.24
CA CYS A 298 -13.97 5.44 -18.39
C CYS A 298 -12.64 5.89 -18.98
N ASN A 299 -12.17 7.06 -18.55
CA ASN A 299 -10.82 7.58 -18.84
C ASN A 299 -10.39 7.58 -20.32
N ALA A 300 -11.33 7.67 -21.27
CA ALA A 300 -11.04 7.52 -22.70
C ALA A 300 -10.21 6.25 -23.02
N ASN A 301 -10.48 5.16 -22.30
CA ASN A 301 -9.79 3.87 -22.40
C ASN A 301 -8.28 3.92 -22.09
N PHE A 302 -7.82 4.88 -21.29
CA PHE A 302 -6.43 4.95 -20.83
C PHE A 302 -6.19 4.23 -19.51
N ASN A 303 -4.96 3.76 -19.34
CA ASN A 303 -4.45 3.22 -18.08
C ASN A 303 -3.83 4.34 -17.23
N PRO A 304 -4.32 4.58 -16.00
CA PRO A 304 -3.82 5.68 -15.20
C PRO A 304 -2.40 5.48 -14.66
N TYR A 305 -1.84 4.26 -14.63
CA TYR A 305 -0.44 4.08 -14.19
C TYR A 305 0.57 4.65 -15.19
N LYS A 306 0.18 4.80 -16.46
CA LYS A 306 1.05 5.36 -17.50
C LYS A 306 1.17 6.85 -17.26
N ASP A 307 2.37 7.40 -17.42
CA ASP A 307 2.61 8.83 -17.35
C ASP A 307 1.65 9.56 -18.29
N ARG A 308 1.02 10.62 -17.76
CA ARG A 308 0.00 11.41 -18.47
C ARG A 308 -1.26 10.62 -18.87
N GLY A 309 -1.41 9.38 -18.42
CA GLY A 309 -2.55 8.50 -18.67
C GLY A 309 -3.81 8.82 -17.87
N LEU A 310 -3.74 9.79 -16.94
CA LEU A 310 -4.88 10.27 -16.16
C LEU A 310 -5.19 11.72 -16.57
N GLN A 311 -5.94 11.91 -17.67
CA GLN A 311 -6.27 13.26 -18.19
C GLN A 311 -5.03 14.16 -18.37
N ASN A 312 -4.00 13.64 -19.03
CA ASN A 312 -2.72 14.34 -19.26
C ASN A 312 -1.92 14.63 -17.97
N THR A 313 -2.27 13.98 -16.85
CA THR A 313 -1.50 14.00 -15.60
C THR A 313 -0.98 12.60 -15.26
N SER A 314 0.11 12.55 -14.50
CA SER A 314 0.74 11.30 -14.02
C SER A 314 0.38 11.08 -12.56
N LEU A 315 0.36 9.81 -12.12
CA LEU A 315 0.02 9.45 -10.74
C LEU A 315 0.86 10.21 -9.72
N GLU A 316 0.20 10.59 -8.63
CA GLU A 316 0.82 11.22 -7.47
C GLU A 316 1.02 10.16 -6.37
N PRO A 317 2.27 9.80 -5.99
CA PRO A 317 2.52 8.78 -4.98
C PRO A 317 1.72 8.94 -3.67
N TYR A 318 1.50 10.17 -3.20
CA TYR A 318 0.69 10.41 -2.00
C TYR A 318 -0.81 10.19 -2.18
N GLU A 319 -1.32 10.19 -3.41
CA GLU A 319 -2.73 9.88 -3.71
C GLU A 319 -2.95 8.36 -3.75
N VAL A 320 -2.06 7.63 -4.44
CA VAL A 320 -2.27 6.19 -4.72
C VAL A 320 -1.51 5.25 -3.79
N VAL A 321 -0.67 5.78 -2.89
CA VAL A 321 0.13 5.07 -1.88
C VAL A 321 1.21 4.15 -2.44
N PHE A 322 0.91 3.36 -3.47
CA PHE A 322 1.87 2.58 -4.23
C PHE A 322 1.84 2.99 -5.70
N VAL A 323 3.01 3.22 -6.28
CA VAL A 323 3.15 3.54 -7.70
C VAL A 323 3.93 2.45 -8.42
N LYS A 324 3.59 2.23 -9.70
CA LYS A 324 4.35 1.32 -10.54
C LYS A 324 5.75 1.88 -10.79
N SER A 325 6.75 1.07 -10.48
CA SER A 325 8.17 1.43 -10.50
C SER A 325 8.99 0.27 -11.07
N ASN A 326 9.09 0.21 -12.39
CA ASN A 326 9.92 -0.74 -13.13
C ASN A 326 10.62 -0.05 -14.31
N ASP A 327 11.23 -0.81 -15.23
CA ASP A 327 12.04 -0.30 -16.34
C ASP A 327 11.23 0.29 -17.51
N LEU A 328 9.90 0.29 -17.44
CA LEU A 328 9.05 0.84 -18.50
C LEU A 328 9.24 2.35 -18.64
N VAL A 329 9.41 2.81 -19.88
CA VAL A 329 9.73 4.20 -20.21
C VAL A 329 8.62 5.19 -19.87
N PHE A 330 7.36 4.74 -19.92
CA PHE A 330 6.17 5.53 -19.64
C PHE A 330 5.78 5.56 -18.15
N LEU A 331 6.69 5.18 -17.25
CA LEU A 331 6.50 5.29 -15.79
C LEU A 331 7.43 6.33 -15.17
N LYS A 332 8.17 7.07 -15.99
CA LYS A 332 9.24 7.95 -15.54
C LYS A 332 8.75 8.99 -14.56
N ASP A 333 7.66 9.70 -14.85
CA ASP A 333 7.21 10.82 -14.02
C ASP A 333 6.77 10.34 -12.62
N ALA A 334 5.88 9.34 -12.56
CA ALA A 334 5.40 8.82 -11.27
C ALA A 334 6.52 8.13 -10.47
N ARG A 335 7.41 7.38 -11.15
CA ARG A 335 8.56 6.73 -10.52
C ARG A 335 9.57 7.73 -9.97
N ASP A 336 9.89 8.78 -10.72
CA ASP A 336 10.89 9.77 -10.29
C ASP A 336 10.38 10.57 -9.09
N ARG A 337 9.06 10.88 -9.03
CA ARG A 337 8.45 11.47 -7.83
C ARG A 337 8.54 10.55 -6.61
N ALA A 338 8.21 9.26 -6.77
CA ALA A 338 8.34 8.30 -5.67
C ALA A 338 9.78 8.18 -5.16
N ARG A 339 10.78 8.18 -6.06
CA ARG A 339 12.20 8.19 -5.68
C ARG A 339 12.58 9.45 -4.94
N LEU A 340 12.09 10.61 -5.37
CA LEU A 340 12.32 11.88 -4.69
C LEU A 340 11.74 11.86 -3.27
N TYR A 341 10.53 11.34 -3.09
CA TYR A 341 9.90 11.24 -1.77
C TYR A 341 10.64 10.28 -0.85
N GLN A 342 11.04 9.11 -1.37
CA GLN A 342 11.92 8.19 -0.65
C GLN A 342 13.19 8.90 -0.18
N LYS A 343 13.87 9.62 -1.09
CA LYS A 343 15.08 10.37 -0.75
C LYS A 343 14.84 11.36 0.39
N TRP A 344 13.75 12.14 0.33
CA TRP A 344 13.43 13.09 1.40
C TRP A 344 13.19 12.41 2.75
N MET A 345 12.54 11.25 2.77
CA MET A 345 12.36 10.47 4.01
C MET A 345 13.68 9.92 4.55
N GLU A 346 14.57 9.45 3.68
CA GLU A 346 15.91 9.00 4.06
C GLU A 346 16.77 10.15 4.62
N ASP A 347 16.77 11.30 3.95
CA ASP A 347 17.48 12.51 4.38
C ASP A 347 17.05 12.91 5.80
N ILE A 348 15.74 12.98 6.07
CA ILE A 348 15.20 13.30 7.40
C ILE A 348 15.69 12.29 8.46
N ARG A 349 15.72 10.99 8.14
CA ARG A 349 16.20 9.98 9.10
C ARG A 349 17.68 10.14 9.40
N SER A 350 18.49 10.43 8.38
CA SER A 350 19.93 10.65 8.55
C SER A 350 20.22 11.84 9.46
N LEU A 351 19.52 12.96 9.28
CA LEU A 351 19.70 14.17 10.09
C LEU A 351 19.36 13.93 11.56
N ASN A 352 18.34 13.12 11.83
CA ASN A 352 17.95 12.78 13.21
C ASN A 352 18.88 11.76 13.87
N ARG A 353 19.59 10.92 13.09
CA ARG A 353 20.58 9.98 13.63
C ARG A 353 21.87 10.67 14.07
N THR A 354 22.22 11.80 13.45
CA THR A 354 23.41 12.59 13.79
C THR A 354 23.19 13.55 14.98
N SER A 355 21.96 13.66 15.49
CA SER A 355 21.60 14.51 16.64
C SER A 355 21.46 13.74 17.97
N LEU A 356 21.89 12.48 18.01
CA LEU A 356 22.05 11.63 19.18
C LEU A 356 23.54 11.28 19.31
#